data_AF-A0A9W8QX63-F1
#
_entry.id   AF-A0A9W8QX63-F1
#
_cell.length_a   1.000
_cell.length_b   1.000
_cell.length_c   1.000
_cell.angle_alpha   90.00
_cell.angle_beta   90.00
_cell.angle_gamma   90.00
#
_symmetry.space_group_name_H-M   'P 1'
#
loop_
_entity.id
_entity.type
_entity.pdbx_description
1 polymer ?
#
loop_
_entity_poly.entity_id
_entity_poly.type
_entity_poly.pdbx_seq_one_letter_code
_entity_poly.pdbx_strand_id
1 'polypeptide(L)'
;MILGNPSTPAKLGVWIDYSRDVISSATLTLINRDAAVLLAFLATLVAITGVRSWRISRFAMYMAFVPRQQHVEASINHQLLPQQVILRNSETATGAAVGLLSYTYVNKETEAAGNRHRRKGTLFGMIALGHWATFVVLSILTSQIVLGRTVVSEATSSCGKWGPDLNSSNFNLVYNELGLNATLDADNYVQNCYFNHVKSGIFDCERLMSQAIDVSVSHNAECPFSSNVCRTKFALAADTGNVSLAHLGINTRLAHELYFRRRSVCAPIHEDLFYAGTYTSANLSWFKPDEKMDIYRFITPTDDFPMMDHLWI
;
A
#
# COMPACT_ATOMS: atom_id res chain seq x y z
N MET A 1 -0.20 6.03 -8.14
CA MET A 1 -1.55 6.55 -8.48
C MET A 1 -2.58 5.64 -7.85
N ILE A 2 -3.62 6.16 -7.20
CA ILE A 2 -4.59 5.34 -6.47
C ILE A 2 -5.96 5.47 -7.11
N LEU A 3 -6.61 4.33 -7.30
CA LEU A 3 -7.96 4.24 -7.83
C LEU A 3 -8.95 4.50 -6.69
N GLY A 4 -9.45 5.74 -6.58
CA GLY A 4 -10.47 6.10 -5.59
C GLY A 4 -11.85 5.57 -5.98
N ASN A 5 -12.52 4.87 -5.06
CA ASN A 5 -13.96 4.64 -5.14
C ASN A 5 -14.67 6.00 -4.95
N PRO A 6 -15.66 6.38 -5.77
CA PRO A 6 -16.37 7.67 -5.66
C PRO A 6 -16.99 7.98 -4.29
N SER A 7 -17.08 7.01 -3.38
CA SER A 7 -17.63 7.17 -2.03
C SER A 7 -16.61 7.49 -0.92
N THR A 8 -15.30 7.50 -1.20
CA THR A 8 -14.28 7.89 -0.20
C THR A 8 -13.77 9.31 -0.49
N PRO A 9 -14.04 10.32 0.36
CA PRO A 9 -13.54 11.68 0.18
C PRO A 9 -12.02 11.67 0.34
N ALA A 10 -11.31 11.76 -0.79
CA ALA A 10 -9.86 11.75 -0.86
C ALA A 10 -9.38 12.97 -1.63
N LYS A 11 -8.39 13.66 -1.07
CA LYS A 11 -7.79 14.85 -1.68
C LYS A 11 -7.10 14.47 -2.98
N LEU A 12 -7.57 15.05 -4.07
CA LEU A 12 -6.96 14.92 -5.39
C LEU A 12 -5.73 15.81 -5.54
N GLY A 13 -4.82 15.42 -6.43
CA GLY A 13 -3.61 16.16 -6.73
C GLY A 13 -2.34 15.57 -6.13
N VAL A 14 -1.28 16.39 -6.12
CA VAL A 14 0.07 15.99 -5.71
C VAL A 14 0.24 16.18 -4.21
N TRP A 15 0.83 15.18 -3.55
CA TRP A 15 1.18 15.21 -2.13
C TRP A 15 2.44 14.38 -1.89
N ILE A 16 2.98 14.45 -0.67
CA ILE A 16 4.20 13.75 -0.28
C ILE A 16 3.83 12.55 0.58
N ASP A 17 4.13 11.36 0.07
CA ASP A 17 4.04 10.10 0.80
C ASP A 17 5.35 9.86 1.56
N TYR A 18 5.31 10.07 2.86
CA TYR A 18 6.48 9.88 3.74
C TYR A 18 6.82 8.40 4.01
N SER A 19 6.03 7.46 3.52
CA SER A 19 6.37 6.02 3.59
C SER A 19 7.34 5.58 2.48
N ARG A 20 7.58 6.44 1.48
CA ARG A 20 8.46 6.19 0.35
C ARG A 20 9.79 6.89 0.51
N ASP A 21 10.77 6.47 -0.29
CA ASP A 21 12.04 7.15 -0.41
C ASP A 21 11.87 8.56 -1.00
N VAL A 22 12.84 9.43 -0.73
CA VAL A 22 12.80 10.85 -1.11
C VAL A 22 12.63 11.06 -2.61
N ILE A 23 13.09 10.11 -3.44
CA ILE A 23 13.02 10.22 -4.90
C ILE A 23 11.62 9.84 -5.42
N SER A 24 10.90 8.95 -4.73
CA SER A 24 9.56 8.48 -5.14
C SER A 24 8.42 8.93 -4.21
N SER A 25 8.68 9.83 -3.27
CA SER A 25 7.68 10.32 -2.30
C SER A 25 6.58 11.17 -2.93
N ALA A 26 6.85 11.84 -4.06
CA ALA A 26 5.85 12.63 -4.77
C ALA A 26 4.76 11.72 -5.36
N THR A 27 3.57 11.78 -4.78
CA THR A 27 2.43 10.93 -5.14
C THR A 27 1.30 11.76 -5.73
N LEU A 28 0.73 11.29 -6.85
CA LEU A 28 -0.43 11.87 -7.51
C LEU A 28 -1.67 11.00 -7.28
N THR A 29 -2.68 11.58 -6.66
CA THR A 29 -4.02 10.98 -6.52
C THR A 29 -4.95 11.57 -7.57
N LEU A 30 -5.61 10.73 -8.38
CA LEU A 30 -6.69 11.16 -9.27
C LEU A 30 -7.87 10.18 -9.14
N ILE A 31 -9.02 10.57 -9.68
CA ILE A 31 -10.16 9.69 -9.86
C ILE A 31 -9.88 8.61 -10.91
N ASN A 32 -10.60 7.48 -10.83
CA ASN A 32 -10.40 6.31 -11.71
C ASN A 32 -10.44 6.65 -13.20
N ARG A 33 -11.33 7.56 -13.60
CA ARG A 33 -11.48 7.95 -15.01
C ARG A 33 -10.22 8.67 -15.52
N ASP A 34 -9.75 9.66 -14.77
CA ASP A 34 -8.58 10.45 -15.16
C ASP A 34 -7.30 9.61 -15.08
N ALA A 35 -7.25 8.64 -14.15
CA ALA A 35 -6.24 7.60 -14.10
C ALA A 35 -6.14 6.80 -15.39
N ALA A 36 -7.27 6.25 -15.84
CA ALA A 36 -7.32 5.46 -17.04
C ALA A 36 -6.89 6.28 -18.27
N VAL A 37 -7.31 7.54 -18.35
CA VAL A 37 -6.91 8.47 -19.43
C VAL A 37 -5.40 8.74 -19.39
N LEU A 38 -4.83 9.05 -18.22
CA LEU A 38 -3.40 9.30 -18.08
C LEU A 38 -2.57 8.07 -18.42
N LEU A 39 -2.98 6.88 -17.97
CA LEU A 39 -2.31 5.63 -18.29
C LEU A 39 -2.36 5.32 -19.78
N ALA A 40 -3.52 5.48 -20.42
CA ALA A 40 -3.65 5.30 -21.87
C ALA A 40 -2.76 6.29 -22.65
N PHE A 41 -2.68 7.54 -22.19
CA PHE A 41 -1.79 8.54 -22.76
C PHE A 41 -0.32 8.14 -22.64
N LEU A 42 0.14 7.74 -21.44
CA LEU A 42 1.52 7.31 -21.21
C LEU A 42 1.89 6.08 -22.03
N ALA A 43 1.01 5.07 -22.09
CA ALA A 43 1.21 3.87 -22.90
C ALA A 43 1.36 4.21 -24.39
N THR A 44 0.52 5.12 -24.88
CA THR A 44 0.56 5.62 -26.27
C THR A 44 1.84 6.41 -26.54
N LEU A 45 2.26 7.26 -25.60
CA LEU A 45 3.50 8.04 -25.71
C LEU A 45 4.73 7.13 -25.77
N VAL A 46 4.78 6.07 -24.95
CA VAL A 46 5.84 5.05 -25.01
C VAL A 46 5.83 4.33 -26.36
N ALA A 47 4.65 3.97 -26.88
CA ALA A 47 4.53 3.33 -28.19
C ALA A 47 5.04 4.23 -29.34
N ILE A 48 4.66 5.51 -29.35
CA ILE A 48 5.16 6.50 -30.33
C ILE A 48 6.68 6.63 -30.23
N THR A 49 7.21 6.75 -29.00
CA THR A 49 8.65 6.83 -28.74
C THR A 49 9.38 5.57 -29.21
N GLY A 50 8.76 4.39 -29.07
CA GLY A 50 9.28 3.13 -29.61
C GLY A 50 9.42 3.12 -31.12
N VAL A 51 8.43 3.65 -31.85
CA VAL A 51 8.52 3.76 -33.31
C VAL A 51 9.61 4.77 -33.73
N ARG A 52 9.71 5.91 -33.05
CA ARG A 52 10.70 6.93 -33.37
C ARG A 52 12.13 6.51 -33.01
N SER A 53 12.33 5.88 -31.86
CA SER A 53 13.62 5.33 -31.45
C SER A 53 14.09 4.24 -32.40
N TRP A 54 13.19 3.40 -32.93
CA TRP A 54 13.56 2.43 -33.96
C TRP A 54 14.15 3.09 -35.21
N ARG A 55 13.62 4.24 -35.65
CA ARG A 55 14.17 4.97 -36.80
C ARG A 55 15.61 5.43 -36.58
N ILE A 56 15.97 5.76 -35.34
CA ILE A 56 17.34 6.11 -34.95
C ILE A 56 18.19 4.84 -34.87
N SER A 57 17.70 3.80 -34.20
CA SER A 57 18.37 2.51 -34.04
C SER A 57 18.73 1.87 -35.39
N ARG A 58 17.80 1.85 -36.37
CA ARG A 58 18.08 1.32 -37.71
C ARG A 58 19.13 2.14 -38.46
N PHE A 59 19.15 3.46 -38.26
CA PHE A 59 20.17 4.33 -38.87
C PHE A 59 21.54 4.11 -38.22
N ALA A 60 21.60 3.99 -36.89
CA ALA A 60 22.83 3.67 -36.18
C ALA A 60 23.38 2.31 -36.59
N MET A 61 22.52 1.29 -36.72
CA MET A 61 22.91 -0.01 -37.26
C MET A 61 23.44 0.12 -38.69
N TYR A 62 22.73 0.83 -39.57
CA TYR A 62 23.22 1.06 -40.93
C TYR A 62 24.61 1.72 -40.93
N MET A 63 24.82 2.80 -40.18
CA MET A 63 26.09 3.51 -40.13
C MET A 63 27.23 2.70 -39.52
N ALA A 64 26.95 1.85 -38.51
CA ALA A 64 27.96 1.03 -37.86
C ALA A 64 28.41 -0.16 -38.73
N PHE A 65 27.54 -0.65 -39.62
CA PHE A 65 27.77 -1.89 -40.37
C PHE A 65 27.97 -1.70 -41.88
N VAL A 66 27.75 -0.49 -42.41
CA VAL A 66 28.16 -0.12 -43.77
C VAL A 66 29.65 0.24 -43.77
N PRO A 67 30.50 -0.48 -44.52
CA PRO A 67 31.91 -0.13 -44.64
C PRO A 67 32.04 1.30 -45.22
N ARG A 68 32.82 2.16 -44.56
CA ARG A 68 33.12 3.53 -45.03
C ARG A 68 33.85 3.60 -46.38
N GLN A 69 34.26 2.47 -46.94
CA GLN A 69 35.33 2.36 -47.93
C GLN A 69 34.88 1.69 -49.23
N GLN A 70 33.61 1.83 -49.61
CA GLN A 70 33.03 1.19 -50.80
C GLN A 70 32.70 2.19 -51.92
N HIS A 71 33.51 3.23 -52.05
CA HIS A 71 33.52 4.15 -53.19
C HIS A 71 34.70 3.95 -54.14
N VAL A 72 35.59 2.99 -53.87
CA VAL A 72 36.70 2.64 -54.78
C VAL A 72 36.60 1.14 -55.06
N GLU A 73 36.23 0.86 -56.31
CA GLU A 73 36.36 -0.41 -57.04
C GLU A 73 35.48 -1.60 -56.61
N ALA A 74 34.52 -1.85 -57.49
CA ALA A 74 33.71 -3.03 -57.73
C ALA A 74 34.27 -4.38 -57.23
N SER A 75 33.98 -4.72 -55.97
CA SER A 75 33.45 -6.05 -55.66
C SER A 75 32.24 -5.86 -54.75
N ILE A 76 31.07 -5.63 -55.35
CA ILE A 76 29.81 -5.60 -54.62
C ILE A 76 29.65 -6.99 -54.01
N ASN A 77 29.89 -7.12 -52.70
CA ASN A 77 29.45 -8.27 -51.93
C ASN A 77 27.92 -8.33 -52.06
N HIS A 78 27.41 -9.04 -53.07
CA HIS A 78 25.99 -9.22 -53.38
C HIS A 78 25.21 -9.71 -52.14
N GLN A 79 25.93 -10.34 -51.21
CA GLN A 79 25.45 -10.90 -49.97
C GLN A 79 25.08 -9.85 -48.90
N LEU A 80 25.62 -8.62 -48.92
CA LEU A 80 25.32 -7.58 -47.91
C LEU A 80 24.13 -6.68 -48.28
N LEU A 81 23.77 -6.62 -49.55
CA LEU A 81 22.65 -5.81 -50.05
C LEU A 81 21.31 -6.15 -49.38
N PRO A 82 20.90 -7.42 -49.24
CA PRO A 82 19.55 -7.76 -48.79
C PRO A 82 19.26 -7.31 -47.36
N GLN A 83 20.20 -7.51 -46.43
CA GLN A 83 20.06 -7.07 -45.04
C GLN A 83 19.98 -5.53 -44.94
N GLN A 84 20.76 -4.81 -45.76
CA GLN A 84 20.73 -3.35 -45.81
C GLN A 84 19.42 -2.82 -46.39
N VAL A 85 18.91 -3.45 -47.44
CA VAL A 85 17.60 -3.11 -48.05
C VAL A 85 16.49 -3.32 -47.03
N ILE A 86 16.48 -4.45 -46.32
CA ILE A 86 15.47 -4.72 -45.28
C ILE A 86 15.56 -3.67 -44.17
N LEU A 87 16.76 -3.38 -43.64
CA LEU A 87 16.94 -2.38 -42.58
C LEU A 87 16.52 -0.96 -43.01
N ARG A 88 16.78 -0.58 -44.27
CA ARG A 88 16.43 0.76 -44.79
C ARG A 88 14.93 0.91 -45.06
N ASN A 89 14.28 -0.14 -45.52
CA ASN A 89 12.85 -0.12 -45.88
C ASN A 89 11.92 -0.53 -44.74
N SER A 90 12.43 -1.16 -43.68
CA SER A 90 11.61 -1.50 -42.53
C SER A 90 11.30 -0.27 -41.68
N GLU A 91 10.04 0.15 -41.68
CA GLU A 91 9.56 1.25 -40.84
C GLU A 91 9.42 0.85 -39.37
N THR A 92 9.18 -0.42 -39.09
CA THR A 92 8.97 -0.96 -37.73
C THR A 92 10.03 -1.98 -37.36
N ALA A 93 10.31 -2.09 -36.06
CA ALA A 93 11.26 -3.07 -35.51
C ALA A 93 10.78 -4.51 -35.76
N THR A 94 9.47 -4.76 -35.66
CA THR A 94 8.88 -6.07 -35.98
C THR A 94 9.03 -6.44 -37.44
N GLY A 95 8.76 -5.50 -38.35
CA GLY A 95 8.94 -5.72 -39.80
C GLY A 95 10.40 -6.05 -40.13
N ALA A 96 11.34 -5.34 -39.52
CA ALA A 96 12.77 -5.64 -39.67
C ALA A 96 13.13 -7.02 -39.10
N ALA A 97 12.63 -7.37 -37.91
CA ALA A 97 12.89 -8.67 -37.28
C ALA A 97 12.39 -9.82 -38.17
N VAL A 98 11.12 -9.77 -38.59
CA VAL A 98 10.52 -10.78 -39.45
C VAL A 98 11.24 -10.87 -40.79
N GLY A 99 11.56 -9.73 -41.42
CA GLY A 99 12.27 -9.70 -42.70
C GLY A 99 13.67 -10.30 -42.61
N LEU A 100 14.45 -9.91 -41.60
CA LEU A 100 15.83 -10.38 -41.41
C LEU A 100 15.87 -11.86 -41.00
N LEU A 101 15.02 -12.28 -40.07
CA LEU A 101 14.96 -13.68 -39.63
C LEU A 101 14.48 -14.58 -40.77
N SER A 102 13.37 -14.25 -41.42
CA SER A 102 12.84 -15.03 -42.55
C SER A 102 13.87 -15.16 -43.67
N TYR A 103 14.55 -14.06 -44.02
CA TYR A 103 15.61 -14.09 -45.03
C TYR A 103 16.75 -15.05 -44.64
N THR A 104 17.16 -15.09 -43.37
CA THR A 104 18.21 -16.01 -42.91
C THR A 104 17.82 -17.47 -42.83
N TYR A 105 16.53 -17.79 -42.67
CA TYR A 105 16.05 -19.17 -42.50
C TYR A 105 15.51 -19.78 -43.80
N VAL A 106 14.94 -18.98 -44.70
CA VAL A 106 14.28 -19.47 -45.92
C VAL A 106 15.26 -19.62 -47.08
N ASN A 107 16.28 -18.76 -47.19
CA ASN A 107 17.20 -18.81 -48.33
C ASN A 107 18.30 -19.87 -48.14
N LYS A 108 18.08 -21.05 -48.72
CA LYS A 108 19.08 -22.13 -48.83
C LYS A 108 20.33 -21.73 -49.62
N GLU A 109 20.26 -20.75 -50.52
CA GLU A 109 21.44 -20.21 -51.24
C GLU A 109 22.47 -19.54 -50.31
N THR A 110 22.08 -19.20 -49.07
CA THR A 110 23.04 -18.70 -48.07
C THR A 110 23.97 -19.78 -47.52
N GLU A 111 23.71 -21.06 -47.80
CA GLU A 111 24.67 -22.14 -47.55
C GLU A 111 25.96 -21.94 -48.36
N ALA A 112 25.87 -21.33 -49.55
CA ALA A 112 27.03 -20.91 -50.35
C ALA A 112 27.69 -19.61 -49.86
N ALA A 113 26.98 -18.79 -49.06
CA ALA A 113 27.43 -17.47 -48.58
C ALA A 113 28.16 -17.49 -47.22
N GLY A 114 28.24 -18.66 -46.57
CA GLY A 114 29.01 -18.87 -45.35
C GLY A 114 28.33 -18.41 -44.04
N ASN A 115 28.66 -19.11 -42.95
CA ASN A 115 28.05 -18.98 -41.61
C ASN A 115 28.08 -17.54 -41.02
N ARG A 116 29.01 -16.70 -41.49
CA ARG A 116 29.16 -15.29 -41.07
C ARG A 116 27.95 -14.43 -41.45
N HIS A 117 27.33 -14.68 -42.61
CA HIS A 117 26.20 -13.88 -43.09
C HIS A 117 24.91 -14.22 -42.33
N ARG A 118 24.64 -15.52 -42.15
CA ARG A 118 23.53 -16.02 -41.34
C ARG A 118 23.62 -15.46 -39.93
N ARG A 119 24.81 -15.52 -39.30
CA ARG A 119 25.05 -14.98 -37.96
C ARG A 119 24.75 -13.47 -37.86
N LYS A 120 25.11 -12.67 -38.87
CA LYS A 120 24.83 -11.22 -38.89
C LYS A 120 23.33 -10.92 -39.06
N GLY A 121 22.65 -11.60 -39.98
CA GLY A 121 21.22 -11.39 -40.20
C GLY A 121 20.39 -11.81 -39.00
N THR A 122 20.74 -12.95 -38.38
CA THR A 122 20.14 -13.39 -37.12
C THR A 122 20.42 -12.39 -36.01
N LEU A 123 21.65 -11.86 -35.89
CA LEU A 123 21.98 -10.83 -34.89
C LEU A 123 21.11 -9.57 -35.05
N PHE A 124 21.00 -9.02 -36.26
CA PHE A 124 20.17 -7.83 -36.49
C PHE A 124 18.68 -8.10 -36.29
N GLY A 125 18.20 -9.27 -36.71
CA GLY A 125 16.83 -9.71 -36.45
C GLY A 125 16.53 -9.79 -34.95
N MET A 126 17.47 -10.35 -34.16
CA MET A 126 17.35 -10.43 -32.70
C MET A 126 17.42 -9.05 -32.03
N ILE A 127 18.27 -8.13 -32.51
CA ILE A 127 18.30 -6.75 -32.01
C ILE A 127 16.96 -6.05 -32.28
N ALA A 128 16.42 -6.20 -33.49
CA ALA A 128 15.12 -5.62 -33.85
C ALA A 128 13.98 -6.20 -32.99
N LEU A 129 13.98 -7.51 -32.77
CA LEU A 129 13.01 -8.18 -31.91
C LEU A 129 13.15 -7.74 -30.44
N GLY A 130 14.38 -7.63 -29.95
CA GLY A 130 14.69 -7.16 -28.59
C GLY A 130 14.25 -5.72 -28.37
N HIS A 131 14.47 -4.84 -29.35
CA HIS A 131 13.96 -3.47 -29.32
C HIS A 131 12.44 -3.42 -29.24
N TRP A 132 11.75 -4.20 -30.10
CA TRP A 132 10.29 -4.29 -30.04
C TRP A 132 9.80 -4.80 -28.69
N ALA A 133 10.34 -5.91 -28.21
CA ALA A 133 9.98 -6.51 -26.92
C ALA A 133 10.20 -5.53 -25.76
N THR A 134 11.31 -4.79 -25.78
CA THR A 134 11.62 -3.77 -24.76
C THR A 134 10.51 -2.71 -24.70
N PHE A 135 10.09 -2.17 -25.83
CA PHE A 135 9.05 -1.14 -25.85
C PHE A 135 7.66 -1.70 -25.51
N VAL A 136 7.35 -2.95 -25.86
CA VAL A 136 6.14 -3.62 -25.39
C VAL A 136 6.14 -3.75 -23.86
N VAL A 137 7.25 -4.21 -23.29
CA VAL A 137 7.40 -4.34 -21.83
C VAL A 137 7.29 -2.96 -21.17
N LEU A 138 7.97 -1.93 -21.68
CA LEU A 138 7.88 -0.56 -21.17
C LEU A 138 6.45 -0.01 -21.23
N SER A 139 5.71 -0.26 -22.32
CA SER A 139 4.30 0.13 -22.43
C SER A 139 3.45 -0.57 -21.36
N ILE A 140 3.67 -1.85 -21.08
CA ILE A 140 2.94 -2.56 -20.01
C ILE A 140 3.33 -2.01 -18.63
N LEU A 141 4.62 -1.76 -18.39
CA LEU A 141 5.12 -1.22 -17.13
C LEU A 141 4.56 0.18 -16.82
N THR A 142 4.04 0.93 -17.80
CA THR A 142 3.32 2.19 -17.51
C THR A 142 2.09 1.96 -16.60
N SER A 143 1.45 0.79 -16.69
CA SER A 143 0.34 0.42 -15.78
C SER A 143 0.80 0.15 -14.35
N GLN A 144 2.07 -0.22 -14.15
CA GLN A 144 2.64 -0.43 -12.81
C GLN A 144 2.91 0.88 -12.06
N ILE A 145 2.80 2.04 -12.70
CA ILE A 145 2.91 3.36 -12.04
C ILE A 145 1.72 3.63 -11.07
N VAL A 146 0.70 2.77 -11.12
CA VAL A 146 -0.42 2.72 -10.16
C VAL A 146 0.03 2.06 -8.85
N LEU A 147 0.93 2.71 -8.11
CA LEU A 147 1.37 2.23 -6.80
C LEU A 147 0.72 3.06 -5.69
N GLY A 148 0.00 2.41 -4.78
CA GLY A 148 -0.40 2.94 -3.47
C GLY A 148 -1.83 2.60 -3.06
N ARG A 149 -2.03 2.40 -1.74
CA ARG A 149 -3.36 2.33 -1.09
C ARG A 149 -3.63 3.53 -0.19
N THR A 150 -2.61 4.35 0.04
CA THR A 150 -2.63 5.50 0.95
C THR A 150 -3.12 6.75 0.23
N VAL A 151 -4.29 7.26 0.61
CA VAL A 151 -4.79 8.55 0.13
C VAL A 151 -4.78 9.57 1.26
N VAL A 152 -4.68 10.85 0.91
CA VAL A 152 -4.94 11.93 1.86
C VAL A 152 -6.46 12.07 1.97
N SER A 153 -7.01 11.94 3.17
CA SER A 153 -8.45 12.12 3.40
C SER A 153 -8.86 13.57 3.15
N GLU A 154 -10.00 13.75 2.48
CA GLU A 154 -10.71 15.04 2.35
C GLU A 154 -11.90 15.12 3.31
N ALA A 155 -12.26 14.01 3.99
CA ALA A 155 -13.35 14.01 4.97
C ALA A 155 -13.17 15.05 6.08
N THR A 156 -11.91 15.38 6.39
CA THR A 156 -11.55 16.25 7.50
C THR A 156 -10.28 17.02 7.17
N SER A 157 -10.17 18.25 7.67
CA SER A 157 -8.95 19.06 7.59
C SER A 157 -7.88 18.65 8.60
N SER A 158 -8.18 17.73 9.51
CA SER A 158 -7.30 17.28 10.59
C SER A 158 -7.19 15.76 10.62
N CYS A 159 -6.04 15.24 11.02
CA CYS A 159 -5.88 13.82 11.32
C CYS A 159 -6.33 13.56 12.77
N GLY A 160 -7.13 12.54 13.04
CA GLY A 160 -7.48 12.18 14.42
C GLY A 160 -8.79 11.40 14.58
N LYS A 161 -9.23 11.27 15.83
CA LYS A 161 -10.47 10.59 16.22
C LYS A 161 -11.69 11.37 15.74
N TRP A 162 -12.60 10.64 15.10
CA TRP A 162 -13.84 11.19 14.56
C TRP A 162 -14.85 11.25 15.70
N GLY A 163 -15.46 12.42 15.88
CA GLY A 163 -16.47 12.65 16.89
C GLY A 163 -17.67 13.39 16.29
N PRO A 164 -18.89 13.18 16.82
CA PRO A 164 -20.03 13.98 16.44
C PRO A 164 -19.83 15.44 16.86
N ASP A 165 -20.48 16.36 16.15
CA ASP A 165 -20.53 17.76 16.55
C ASP A 165 -21.10 17.87 17.96
N LEU A 166 -20.31 18.45 18.87
CA LEU A 166 -20.66 18.64 20.28
C LEU A 166 -21.92 19.50 20.46
N ASN A 167 -22.25 20.33 19.47
CA ASN A 167 -23.41 21.21 19.51
C ASN A 167 -24.68 20.58 18.91
N SER A 168 -24.61 19.34 18.42
CA SER A 168 -25.77 18.65 17.84
C SER A 168 -26.76 18.21 18.92
N SER A 169 -28.05 18.45 18.70
CA SER A 169 -29.13 17.92 19.56
C SER A 169 -29.16 16.38 19.60
N ASN A 170 -28.59 15.73 18.60
CA ASN A 170 -28.50 14.27 18.50
C ASN A 170 -27.13 13.72 18.94
N PHE A 171 -26.29 14.53 19.60
CA PHE A 171 -24.92 14.16 19.98
C PHE A 171 -24.84 12.77 20.62
N ASN A 172 -25.66 12.50 21.65
CA ASN A 172 -25.62 11.22 22.37
C ASN A 172 -25.98 10.02 21.47
N LEU A 173 -26.99 10.18 20.60
CA LEU A 173 -27.41 9.12 19.68
C LEU A 173 -26.30 8.81 18.68
N VAL A 174 -25.76 9.85 18.02
CA VAL A 174 -24.70 9.70 17.03
C VAL A 174 -23.41 9.17 17.66
N TYR A 175 -23.07 9.62 18.86
CA TYR A 175 -21.90 9.14 19.60
C TYR A 175 -22.00 7.65 19.92
N ASN A 176 -23.15 7.21 20.43
CA ASN A 176 -23.40 5.80 20.73
C ASN A 176 -23.40 4.93 19.46
N GLU A 177 -24.01 5.42 18.38
CA GLU A 177 -24.02 4.72 17.09
C GLU A 177 -22.61 4.60 16.49
N LEU A 178 -21.82 5.68 16.53
CA LEU A 178 -20.41 5.65 16.11
C LEU A 178 -19.60 4.66 16.95
N GLY A 179 -19.78 4.65 18.27
CA GLY A 179 -19.11 3.70 19.17
C GLY A 179 -19.49 2.25 18.88
N LEU A 180 -20.78 1.97 18.66
CA LEU A 180 -21.27 0.65 18.30
C LEU A 180 -20.69 0.20 16.95
N ASN A 181 -20.77 1.04 15.93
CA ASN A 181 -20.25 0.73 14.60
C ASN A 181 -18.74 0.50 14.61
N ALA A 182 -17.97 1.34 15.32
CA ALA A 182 -16.53 1.15 15.46
C ALA A 182 -16.19 -0.17 16.19
N THR A 183 -17.00 -0.56 17.18
CA THR A 183 -16.81 -1.83 17.91
C THR A 183 -17.12 -3.03 17.02
N LEU A 184 -18.23 -2.99 16.28
CA LEU A 184 -18.60 -4.05 15.33
C LEU A 184 -17.57 -4.18 14.20
N ASP A 185 -17.08 -3.06 13.67
CA ASP A 185 -16.02 -3.04 12.66
C ASP A 185 -14.70 -3.63 13.20
N ALA A 186 -14.32 -3.30 14.43
CA ALA A 186 -13.14 -3.85 15.07
C ALA A 186 -13.28 -5.37 15.32
N ASP A 187 -14.42 -5.84 15.82
CA ASP A 187 -14.67 -7.27 16.03
C ASP A 187 -14.63 -8.04 14.70
N ASN A 188 -15.29 -7.52 13.66
CA ASN A 188 -15.22 -8.12 12.32
C ASN A 188 -13.78 -8.21 11.80
N TYR A 189 -12.97 -7.17 11.98
CA TYR A 189 -11.56 -7.21 11.58
C TYR A 189 -10.79 -8.29 12.36
N VAL A 190 -11.00 -8.37 13.68
CA VAL A 190 -10.31 -9.35 14.53
C VAL A 190 -10.67 -10.79 14.16
N GLN A 191 -11.97 -11.07 13.99
CA GLN A 191 -12.46 -12.40 13.60
C GLN A 191 -11.92 -12.83 12.23
N ASN A 192 -11.90 -11.91 11.26
CA ASN A 192 -11.52 -12.23 9.89
C ASN A 192 -10.00 -12.24 9.65
N CYS A 193 -9.20 -11.56 10.48
CA CYS A 193 -7.78 -11.35 10.22
C CYS A 193 -6.84 -11.99 11.24
N TYR A 194 -7.29 -12.29 12.48
CA TYR A 194 -6.43 -12.93 13.48
C TYR A 194 -6.82 -14.37 13.81
N PHE A 195 -8.12 -14.67 13.93
CA PHE A 195 -8.56 -15.98 14.42
C PHE A 195 -8.90 -16.97 13.30
N ASN A 196 -9.41 -16.48 12.17
CA ASN A 196 -9.83 -17.36 11.08
C ASN A 196 -8.82 -17.32 9.92
N HIS A 197 -8.28 -18.49 9.54
CA HIS A 197 -7.61 -18.70 8.24
C HIS A 197 -8.58 -18.66 7.04
N VAL A 198 -9.78 -18.11 7.24
CA VAL A 198 -10.73 -17.90 6.16
C VAL A 198 -10.08 -16.89 5.23
N LYS A 199 -9.99 -17.24 3.95
CA LYS A 199 -9.48 -16.39 2.87
C LYS A 199 -10.41 -15.18 2.70
N SER A 200 -10.38 -14.27 3.65
CA SER A 200 -10.80 -12.89 3.45
C SER A 200 -10.04 -12.36 2.23
N GLY A 201 -10.68 -11.51 1.43
CA GLY A 201 -10.00 -10.96 0.28
C GLY A 201 -8.70 -10.31 0.75
N ILE A 202 -7.61 -10.43 -0.02
CA ILE A 202 -6.31 -9.79 0.29
C ILE A 202 -6.46 -8.32 0.76
N PHE A 203 -7.52 -7.64 0.31
CA PHE A 203 -7.80 -6.26 0.66
C PHE A 203 -8.43 -6.04 2.05
N ASP A 204 -9.09 -7.03 2.66
CA ASP A 204 -9.87 -6.86 3.90
C ASP A 204 -8.98 -6.73 5.14
N CYS A 205 -7.87 -7.48 5.19
CA CYS A 205 -6.93 -7.46 6.31
C CYS A 205 -5.81 -6.42 6.20
N GLU A 206 -5.72 -5.73 5.05
CA GLU A 206 -4.73 -4.68 4.77
C GLU A 206 -5.29 -3.26 5.03
N ARG A 207 -6.22 -3.14 5.98
CA ARG A 207 -6.76 -1.84 6.41
C ARG A 207 -5.79 -1.06 7.28
N LEU A 208 -5.08 -1.76 8.18
CA LEU A 208 -4.06 -1.17 9.04
C LEU A 208 -2.70 -1.26 8.36
N MET A 209 -1.83 -0.28 8.60
CA MET A 209 -0.47 -0.28 8.05
C MET A 209 0.34 -1.50 8.55
N SER A 210 0.18 -1.79 9.84
CA SER A 210 0.68 -3.01 10.47
C SER A 210 -0.52 -3.73 11.05
N GLN A 211 -0.64 -5.02 10.77
CA GLN A 211 -1.75 -5.83 11.29
C GLN A 211 -1.63 -5.90 12.80
N ALA A 212 -0.56 -6.52 13.33
CA ALA A 212 -0.32 -6.60 14.76
C ALA A 212 0.83 -5.68 15.20
N ILE A 213 0.78 -5.26 16.47
CA ILE A 213 1.88 -4.62 17.18
C ILE A 213 2.43 -5.64 18.16
N ASP A 214 3.76 -5.78 18.22
CA ASP A 214 4.40 -6.65 19.20
C ASP A 214 4.19 -6.13 20.62
N VAL A 215 3.71 -7.02 21.51
CA VAL A 215 3.46 -6.70 22.92
C VAL A 215 4.23 -7.68 23.79
N SER A 216 5.08 -7.13 24.65
CA SER A 216 5.72 -7.90 25.71
C SER A 216 4.79 -8.00 26.92
N VAL A 217 4.61 -9.23 27.42
CA VAL A 217 3.74 -9.51 28.56
C VAL A 217 4.59 -10.03 29.72
N SER A 218 4.45 -9.39 30.88
CA SER A 218 5.09 -9.77 32.14
C SER A 218 4.02 -10.08 33.18
N HIS A 219 4.16 -11.19 33.88
CA HIS A 219 3.23 -11.64 34.93
C HIS A 219 3.72 -11.32 36.35
N ASN A 220 4.85 -10.61 36.47
CA ASN A 220 5.52 -10.31 37.72
C ASN A 220 5.68 -8.79 37.94
N ALA A 221 4.79 -7.99 37.38
CA ALA A 221 4.77 -6.56 37.62
C ALA A 221 4.25 -6.26 39.03
N GLU A 222 4.62 -5.11 39.58
CA GLU A 222 4.10 -4.64 40.85
C GLU A 222 2.67 -4.12 40.68
N CYS A 223 1.88 -4.23 41.76
CA CYS A 223 0.56 -3.62 41.85
C CYS A 223 0.66 -2.09 41.60
N PRO A 224 -0.10 -1.52 40.65
CA PRO A 224 -0.04 -0.09 40.35
C PRO A 224 -0.80 0.78 41.37
N PHE A 225 -1.51 0.16 42.31
CA PHE A 225 -2.28 0.85 43.35
C PHE A 225 -1.54 0.83 44.70
N SER A 226 -2.04 1.63 45.65
CA SER A 226 -1.52 1.66 47.01
C SER A 226 -1.66 0.30 47.71
N SER A 227 -0.88 0.10 48.78
CA SER A 227 -0.87 -1.14 49.56
C SER A 227 -2.28 -1.54 50.01
N ASN A 228 -2.59 -2.83 49.94
CA ASN A 228 -3.88 -3.44 50.28
C ASN A 228 -5.03 -3.17 49.31
N VAL A 229 -4.81 -2.50 48.17
CA VAL A 229 -5.81 -2.38 47.11
C VAL A 229 -5.83 -3.62 46.22
N CYS A 230 -4.66 -4.06 45.78
CA CYS A 230 -4.54 -5.27 44.98
C CYS A 230 -4.70 -6.53 45.85
N ARG A 231 -5.45 -7.49 45.33
CA ARG A 231 -5.64 -8.82 45.92
C ARG A 231 -4.39 -9.67 45.82
N THR A 232 -3.60 -9.50 44.75
CA THR A 232 -2.38 -10.25 44.51
C THR A 232 -1.16 -9.36 44.56
N LYS A 233 -0.02 -9.93 44.98
CA LYS A 233 1.28 -9.24 44.97
C LYS A 233 1.80 -8.96 43.56
N PHE A 234 1.37 -9.77 42.60
CA PHE A 234 1.79 -9.68 41.20
C PHE A 234 0.66 -9.16 40.32
N ALA A 235 1.05 -8.33 39.35
CA ALA A 235 0.21 -7.74 38.33
C ALA A 235 0.69 -8.21 36.93
N LEU A 236 -0.22 -8.13 35.98
CA LEU A 236 0.07 -8.31 34.56
C LEU A 236 0.50 -6.97 33.97
N ALA A 237 1.67 -6.89 33.36
CA ALA A 237 2.08 -5.75 32.55
C ALA A 237 2.13 -6.14 31.07
N ALA A 238 1.47 -5.35 30.23
CA ALA A 238 1.55 -5.43 28.79
C ALA A 238 2.23 -4.15 28.26
N ASP A 239 3.31 -4.30 27.52
CA ASP A 239 4.15 -3.19 27.05
C ASP A 239 4.46 -3.35 25.56
N THR A 240 4.07 -2.35 24.76
CA THR A 240 4.28 -2.33 23.31
C THR A 240 5.75 -2.09 22.93
N GLY A 241 6.60 -1.66 23.87
CA GLY A 241 7.89 -1.08 23.54
C GLY A 241 7.74 0.19 22.70
N ASN A 242 8.83 0.62 22.06
CA ASN A 242 8.84 1.79 21.19
C ASN A 242 8.32 1.42 19.81
N VAL A 243 7.09 1.85 19.49
CA VAL A 243 6.43 1.65 18.21
C VAL A 243 6.54 2.93 17.40
N SER A 244 7.13 2.89 16.20
CA SER A 244 7.24 4.10 15.38
C SER A 244 5.87 4.56 14.86
N LEU A 245 5.72 5.86 14.61
CA LEU A 245 4.48 6.38 14.02
C LEU A 245 4.22 5.79 12.61
N ALA A 246 5.28 5.46 11.86
CA ALA A 246 5.18 4.76 10.59
C ALA A 246 4.55 3.37 10.75
N HIS A 247 4.91 2.64 11.81
CA HIS A 247 4.31 1.33 12.10
C HIS A 247 2.82 1.45 12.46
N LEU A 248 2.41 2.56 13.08
CA LEU A 248 1.02 2.90 13.33
C LEU A 248 0.27 3.42 12.09
N GLY A 249 0.94 3.59 10.96
CA GLY A 249 0.33 4.10 9.72
C GLY A 249 0.17 5.62 9.65
N ILE A 250 0.83 6.38 10.52
CA ILE A 250 0.80 7.84 10.49
C ILE A 250 1.83 8.34 9.47
N ASN A 251 1.35 8.89 8.35
CA ASN A 251 2.18 9.40 7.26
C ASN A 251 2.63 10.83 7.55
N THR A 252 3.81 10.99 8.15
CA THR A 252 4.42 12.29 8.46
C THR A 252 5.93 12.24 8.27
N ARG A 253 6.57 13.40 8.12
CA ARG A 253 8.03 13.50 7.94
C ARG A 253 8.81 12.85 9.07
N LEU A 254 8.28 12.92 10.29
CA LEU A 254 8.91 12.36 11.49
C LEU A 254 8.45 10.93 11.80
N ALA A 255 7.83 10.22 10.84
CA ALA A 255 7.16 8.95 11.12
C ALA A 255 8.12 7.85 11.61
N HIS A 256 9.39 7.93 11.21
CA HIS A 256 10.45 7.02 11.65
C HIS A 256 11.25 7.54 12.85
N GLU A 257 11.08 8.81 13.22
CA GLU A 257 11.83 9.48 14.29
C GLU A 257 11.03 9.56 15.60
N LEU A 258 9.70 9.55 15.51
CA LEU A 258 8.81 9.59 16.65
C LEU A 258 8.27 8.20 16.98
N TYR A 259 8.15 7.94 18.27
CA TYR A 259 7.72 6.66 18.81
C TYR A 259 6.59 6.84 19.81
N PHE A 260 5.66 5.90 19.79
CA PHE A 260 4.61 5.69 20.76
C PHE A 260 4.94 4.45 21.58
N ARG A 261 4.76 4.53 22.90
CA ARG A 261 4.85 3.38 23.79
C ARG A 261 3.69 3.40 24.76
N ARG A 262 2.96 2.29 24.84
CA ARG A 262 1.95 2.08 25.86
C ARG A 262 2.35 0.93 26.74
N ARG A 263 2.42 1.20 28.04
CA ARG A 263 2.55 0.18 29.08
C ARG A 263 1.30 0.21 29.95
N SER A 264 0.54 -0.87 29.93
CA SER A 264 -0.64 -1.06 30.75
C SER A 264 -0.33 -2.09 31.84
N VAL A 265 -0.59 -1.75 33.10
CA VAL A 265 -0.44 -2.68 34.24
C VAL A 265 -1.81 -2.94 34.84
N CYS A 266 -2.21 -4.22 34.87
CA CYS A 266 -3.49 -4.68 35.35
C CYS A 266 -3.28 -5.59 36.57
N ALA A 267 -3.95 -5.29 37.68
CA ALA A 267 -3.90 -6.10 38.89
C ALA A 267 -5.32 -6.39 39.39
N PRO A 268 -5.61 -7.63 39.83
CA PRO A 268 -6.83 -7.93 40.57
C PRO A 268 -6.87 -7.12 41.86
N ILE A 269 -8.02 -6.53 42.15
CA ILE A 269 -8.26 -5.71 43.35
C ILE A 269 -9.26 -6.39 44.29
N HIS A 270 -9.27 -5.94 45.53
CA HIS A 270 -10.17 -6.39 46.58
C HIS A 270 -11.63 -5.99 46.28
N GLU A 271 -12.54 -6.96 46.27
CA GLU A 271 -13.96 -6.79 45.93
C GLU A 271 -14.72 -5.94 46.96
N ASP A 272 -14.27 -5.96 48.22
CA ASP A 272 -14.77 -5.14 49.32
C ASP A 272 -14.58 -3.62 49.09
N LEU A 273 -13.66 -3.23 48.21
CA LEU A 273 -13.47 -1.83 47.82
C LEU A 273 -14.57 -1.29 46.89
N PHE A 274 -15.38 -2.18 46.32
CA PHE A 274 -16.44 -1.82 45.38
C PHE A 274 -17.84 -2.00 45.97
N TYR A 275 -17.99 -2.56 47.17
CA TYR A 275 -19.33 -2.79 47.71
C TYR A 275 -20.00 -1.46 48.06
N ALA A 276 -21.10 -1.14 47.37
CA ALA A 276 -21.86 0.07 47.62
C ALA A 276 -23.07 -0.15 48.55
N GLY A 277 -23.65 -1.35 48.50
CA GLY A 277 -24.80 -1.70 49.32
C GLY A 277 -25.67 -2.77 48.65
N THR A 278 -26.57 -3.35 49.46
CA THR A 278 -27.58 -4.30 49.01
C THR A 278 -28.91 -3.58 48.85
N TYR A 279 -29.47 -3.61 47.63
CA TYR A 279 -30.79 -3.07 47.34
C TYR A 279 -31.83 -4.17 47.47
N THR A 280 -32.97 -3.81 48.07
CA THR A 280 -34.12 -4.71 48.29
C THR A 280 -35.39 -4.08 47.73
N SER A 281 -36.51 -4.79 47.84
CA SER A 281 -37.86 -4.26 47.54
C SER A 281 -38.21 -2.99 48.33
N ALA A 282 -37.54 -2.71 49.46
CA ALA A 282 -37.68 -1.45 50.19
C ALA A 282 -36.98 -0.26 49.50
N ASN A 283 -35.96 -0.52 48.68
CA ASN A 283 -35.18 0.50 47.97
C ASN A 283 -35.64 0.65 46.52
N LEU A 284 -36.01 -0.46 45.86
CA LEU A 284 -36.40 -0.52 44.46
C LEU A 284 -37.78 -1.19 44.36
N SER A 285 -38.82 -0.40 44.07
CA SER A 285 -40.22 -0.84 44.09
C SER A 285 -40.57 -1.93 43.07
N TRP A 286 -39.68 -2.21 42.12
CA TRP A 286 -39.84 -3.21 41.07
C TRP A 286 -39.18 -4.55 41.41
N PHE A 287 -38.55 -4.70 42.58
CA PHE A 287 -38.03 -5.98 43.09
C PHE A 287 -39.13 -6.82 43.73
N LYS A 288 -39.04 -8.14 43.59
CA LYS A 288 -39.86 -9.06 44.38
C LYS A 288 -39.46 -9.02 45.87
N PRO A 289 -40.34 -9.43 46.81
CA PRO A 289 -40.06 -9.34 48.25
C PRO A 289 -38.74 -9.99 48.69
N ASP A 290 -38.36 -11.10 48.04
CA ASP A 290 -37.16 -11.88 48.39
C ASP A 290 -35.95 -11.55 47.49
N GLU A 291 -36.12 -10.64 46.54
CA GLU A 291 -35.09 -10.28 45.57
C GLU A 291 -34.12 -9.26 46.15
N LYS A 292 -32.83 -9.53 45.95
CA LYS A 292 -31.73 -8.68 46.41
C LYS A 292 -30.75 -8.48 45.27
N MET A 293 -30.21 -7.27 45.18
CA MET A 293 -29.14 -6.93 44.25
C MET A 293 -28.05 -6.23 45.01
N ASP A 294 -26.86 -6.82 44.99
CA ASP A 294 -25.65 -6.16 45.48
C ASP A 294 -25.11 -5.26 44.36
N ILE A 295 -25.06 -3.97 44.63
CA ILE A 295 -24.47 -3.01 43.70
C ILE A 295 -23.02 -2.81 44.08
N TYR A 296 -22.16 -3.01 43.07
CA TYR A 296 -20.74 -2.75 43.18
C TYR A 296 -20.43 -1.43 42.45
N ARG A 297 -20.05 -0.39 43.19
CA ARG A 297 -19.62 0.90 42.66
C ARG A 297 -18.39 1.35 43.43
N PHE A 298 -17.46 1.99 42.75
CA PHE A 298 -16.35 2.68 43.41
C PHE A 298 -16.92 3.84 44.25
N ILE A 299 -17.00 3.67 45.58
CA ILE A 299 -17.38 4.73 46.51
C ILE A 299 -16.07 5.36 46.99
N THR A 300 -15.78 6.58 46.56
CA THR A 300 -14.71 7.36 47.18
C THR A 300 -15.26 8.06 48.44
N PRO A 301 -14.51 8.12 49.57
CA PRO A 301 -14.93 8.84 50.78
C PRO A 301 -15.10 10.35 50.57
N THR A 302 -14.55 10.87 49.48
CA THR A 302 -14.61 12.23 49.00
C THR A 302 -14.89 12.16 47.50
N ASP A 303 -15.80 12.97 46.96
CA ASP A 303 -16.05 13.07 45.51
C ASP A 303 -14.81 13.52 44.68
N ASP A 304 -13.67 13.70 45.33
CA ASP A 304 -12.37 14.03 44.73
C ASP A 304 -11.55 12.76 44.45
N PHE A 305 -11.91 12.00 43.41
CA PHE A 305 -10.84 11.46 42.56
C PHE A 305 -10.67 12.46 41.42
N PRO A 306 -9.45 12.84 41.03
CA PRO A 306 -9.27 13.59 39.79
C PRO A 306 -9.98 12.80 38.71
N MET A 307 -10.94 13.44 38.04
CA MET A 307 -11.52 12.87 36.83
C MET A 307 -10.37 12.26 36.04
N MET A 308 -10.57 11.03 35.57
CA MET A 308 -9.73 10.43 34.54
C MET A 308 -9.88 11.21 33.23
N ASP A 309 -9.75 12.54 33.27
CA ASP A 309 -9.67 13.47 32.15
C ASP A 309 -8.37 13.28 31.36
N HIS A 310 -7.50 12.37 31.79
CA HIS A 310 -6.23 12.05 31.14
C HIS A 310 -6.07 10.59 30.73
N LEU A 311 -7.13 9.77 30.77
CA LEU A 311 -7.18 8.50 30.02
C LEU A 311 -7.86 8.69 28.66
N TRP A 312 -7.47 9.76 27.97
CA TRP A 312 -7.58 9.85 26.52
C TRP A 312 -6.21 9.51 25.92
N ILE A 313 -6.05 8.25 25.53
CA ILE A 313 -5.10 7.85 24.47
C ILE A 313 -5.91 7.12 23.42
#